data_AF-A0A8T6LXI2-F1
#
_entry.id   AF-A0A8T6LXI2-F1
#
_cell.length_a   1.000
_cell.length_b   1.000
_cell.length_c   1.000
_cell.angle_alpha   90.00
_cell.angle_beta   90.00
_cell.angle_gamma   90.00
#
_symmetry.space_group_name_H-M   'P 1'
#
loop_
_entity.id
_entity.type
_entity.pdbx_description
1 polymer ?
#
loop_
_entity_poly.entity_id
_entity_poly.type
_entity_poly.pdbx_seq_one_letter_code
_entity_poly.pdbx_strand_id
1 'polypeptide(L)'
;MKKALAQNPNLLRTLLGLSVTLILLLSYAVYGATVSPSYYLYDTNTQETEHVIDEPIPLYQESANTTTWTWNIPANGSNLTWVHLTALELSSDSTVRLINAAGLYSHRLLGIESDQSFSCAEQCQKNTTHEVESVSGGTVDIFALTSYDPARRNNGTVYGSDIAEATSKAKSLIEYEHSPSMIRVEIIEQGERQTSPEIRVVTVNEEFDSIAVFSVDAATEFLWALAAVVGCFSMVLIPSFTVYFAAKAKEKKDQVKLQESEEQVKASLEES
;
A
#
# COMPACT_ATOMS: atom_id res chain seq x y z
N MET A 1 -12.33 49.74 0.65
CA MET A 1 -11.24 48.93 0.06
C MET A 1 -11.50 48.38 -1.36
N LYS A 2 -12.62 48.73 -2.04
CA LYS A 2 -12.94 48.24 -3.40
C LYS A 2 -12.12 48.86 -4.55
N LYS A 3 -11.29 49.87 -4.27
CA LYS A 3 -10.59 50.68 -5.28
C LYS A 3 -9.11 50.30 -5.51
N ALA A 4 -8.51 49.48 -4.64
CA ALA A 4 -7.08 49.18 -4.70
C ALA A 4 -6.70 48.01 -5.65
N LEU A 5 -7.62 47.08 -5.91
CA LEU A 5 -7.36 45.92 -6.78
C LEU A 5 -7.54 46.22 -8.28
N ALA A 6 -8.28 47.26 -8.64
CA ALA A 6 -8.62 47.57 -10.05
C ALA A 6 -7.53 48.34 -10.82
N GLN A 7 -6.48 48.84 -10.16
CA GLN A 7 -5.55 49.81 -10.74
C GLN A 7 -4.09 49.36 -10.88
N ASN A 8 -3.74 48.11 -10.54
CA ASN A 8 -2.33 47.68 -10.59
C ASN A 8 -2.06 46.61 -11.67
N PRO A 9 -1.86 47.01 -12.95
CA PRO A 9 -1.59 46.08 -14.06
C PRO A 9 -0.31 45.26 -13.86
N ASN A 10 0.59 45.69 -12.97
CA ASN A 10 1.76 44.93 -12.55
C ASN A 10 1.38 43.66 -11.77
N LEU A 11 0.30 43.68 -10.98
CA LEU A 11 -0.11 42.54 -10.14
C LEU A 11 -0.56 41.33 -10.98
N LEU A 12 -1.29 41.61 -12.06
CA LEU A 12 -1.80 40.58 -12.98
C LEU A 12 -0.66 39.98 -13.84
N ARG A 13 0.31 40.82 -14.22
CA ARG A 13 1.52 40.40 -14.92
C ARG A 13 2.45 39.57 -14.03
N THR A 14 2.57 39.91 -12.74
CA THR A 14 3.34 39.11 -11.77
C THR A 14 2.66 37.78 -11.45
N LEU A 15 1.32 37.75 -11.36
CA LEU A 15 0.58 36.50 -11.13
C LEU A 15 0.76 35.53 -12.30
N LEU A 16 0.56 35.99 -13.53
CA LEU A 16 0.79 35.18 -14.74
C LEU A 16 2.25 34.72 -14.87
N GLY A 17 3.21 35.60 -14.57
CA GLY A 17 4.63 35.26 -14.57
C GLY A 17 4.96 34.14 -13.59
N LEU A 18 4.49 34.26 -12.35
CA LEU A 18 4.66 33.24 -11.30
C LEU A 18 4.03 31.90 -11.69
N SER A 19 2.83 31.90 -12.29
CA SER A 19 2.16 30.69 -12.77
C SER A 19 3.00 29.95 -13.80
N VAL A 20 3.51 30.66 -14.81
CA VAL A 20 4.31 30.04 -15.89
C VAL A 20 5.63 29.52 -15.34
N THR A 21 6.30 30.25 -14.45
CA THR A 21 7.55 29.77 -13.83
C THR A 21 7.31 28.53 -12.96
N LEU A 22 6.18 28.46 -12.25
CA LEU A 22 5.83 27.29 -11.45
C LEU A 22 5.60 26.05 -12.33
N ILE A 23 4.88 26.22 -13.45
CA ILE A 23 4.65 25.14 -14.42
C ILE A 23 5.97 24.62 -14.97
N LEU A 24 6.88 25.51 -15.40
CA LEU A 24 8.18 25.11 -15.94
C LEU A 24 9.05 24.40 -14.89
N LEU A 25 9.06 24.87 -13.64
CA LEU A 25 9.77 24.22 -12.54
C LEU A 25 9.20 22.83 -12.24
N LEU A 26 7.88 22.69 -12.20
CA LEU A 26 7.21 21.40 -11.99
C LEU A 26 7.50 20.43 -13.15
N SER A 27 7.40 20.88 -14.39
CA SER A 27 7.76 20.08 -15.57
C SER A 27 9.22 19.60 -15.51
N TYR A 28 10.15 20.48 -15.11
CA TYR A 28 11.55 20.12 -14.95
C TYR A 28 11.77 19.11 -13.81
N ALA A 29 11.07 19.27 -12.68
CA ALA A 29 11.13 18.33 -11.57
C ALA A 29 10.61 16.93 -11.96
N VAL A 30 9.48 16.86 -12.68
CA VAL A 30 8.92 15.61 -13.20
C VAL A 30 9.88 14.95 -14.20
N TYR A 31 10.46 15.74 -15.11
CA TYR A 31 11.46 15.25 -16.07
C TYR A 31 12.72 14.73 -15.38
N GLY A 32 13.20 15.42 -14.34
CA GLY A 32 14.35 14.96 -13.55
C GLY A 32 14.09 13.62 -12.86
N ALA A 33 12.87 13.41 -12.34
CA ALA A 33 12.50 12.16 -11.69
C ALA A 33 12.41 10.97 -12.67
N THR A 34 12.14 11.22 -13.95
CA THR A 34 11.93 10.18 -14.97
C THR A 34 13.18 9.80 -15.75
N VAL A 35 14.17 10.69 -15.85
CA VAL A 35 15.41 10.45 -16.63
C VAL A 35 16.49 9.71 -15.85
N SER A 36 16.56 9.90 -14.53
CA SER A 36 17.50 9.18 -13.66
C SER A 36 16.79 8.55 -12.46
N PRO A 37 15.83 7.63 -12.69
CA PRO A 37 15.18 6.92 -11.61
C PRO A 37 16.22 6.05 -10.90
N SER A 38 16.42 6.32 -9.61
CA SER A 38 17.31 5.52 -8.77
C SER A 38 16.55 4.39 -8.05
N TYR A 39 15.23 4.28 -8.28
CA TYR A 39 14.38 3.27 -7.69
C TYR A 39 13.98 2.23 -8.72
N TYR A 40 13.99 0.97 -8.29
CA TYR A 40 13.64 -0.19 -9.09
C TYR A 40 12.60 -1.01 -8.33
N LEU A 41 11.63 -1.54 -9.06
CA LEU A 41 10.60 -2.43 -8.56
C LEU A 41 11.00 -3.86 -8.95
N TYR A 42 11.01 -4.78 -8.00
CA TYR A 42 11.26 -6.20 -8.28
C TYR A 42 10.02 -7.04 -8.02
N ASP A 43 9.91 -8.07 -8.84
CA ASP A 43 8.88 -9.10 -8.73
C ASP A 43 9.52 -10.40 -8.25
N THR A 44 8.74 -11.16 -7.47
CA THR A 44 9.10 -12.50 -7.03
C THR A 44 8.20 -13.54 -7.70
N ASN A 45 8.78 -14.70 -7.99
CA ASN A 45 8.03 -15.87 -8.38
C ASN A 45 7.62 -16.65 -7.13
N THR A 46 6.32 -16.85 -6.97
CA THR A 46 5.73 -17.53 -5.81
C THR A 46 5.51 -19.00 -6.14
N GLN A 47 6.18 -19.89 -5.43
CA GLN A 47 5.96 -21.33 -5.52
C GLN A 47 5.20 -21.83 -4.30
N GLU A 48 3.95 -22.22 -4.49
CA GLU A 48 3.15 -22.87 -3.44
C GLU A 48 3.30 -24.38 -3.47
N THR A 49 3.56 -24.98 -2.30
CA THR A 49 3.66 -26.43 -2.13
C THR A 49 2.64 -26.87 -1.09
N GLU A 50 1.64 -27.64 -1.55
CA GLU A 50 0.76 -28.38 -0.67
C GLU A 50 1.39 -29.72 -0.32
N HIS A 51 1.55 -29.98 0.97
CA HIS A 51 2.24 -31.19 1.44
C HIS A 51 1.29 -32.38 1.48
N VAL A 52 1.79 -33.53 1.01
CA VAL A 52 1.11 -34.81 1.21
C VAL A 52 1.29 -35.21 2.67
N ILE A 53 0.18 -35.46 3.35
CA ILE A 53 0.14 -35.73 4.79
C ILE A 53 0.03 -37.24 5.00
N ASP A 54 1.01 -37.82 5.69
CA ASP A 54 0.96 -39.21 6.13
C ASP A 54 0.01 -39.39 7.31
N GLU A 55 -0.43 -40.64 7.55
CA GLU A 55 -1.25 -40.96 8.73
C GLU A 55 -0.52 -40.59 10.03
N PRO A 56 -1.17 -39.85 10.96
CA PRO A 56 -0.55 -39.49 12.22
C PRO A 56 -0.38 -40.71 13.12
N ILE A 57 0.60 -40.60 14.02
CA ILE A 57 0.74 -41.56 15.11
C ILE A 57 -0.09 -41.06 16.30
N PRO A 58 -1.17 -41.77 16.73
CA PRO A 58 -1.89 -41.41 17.95
C PRO A 58 -1.03 -41.68 19.17
N LEU A 59 -0.93 -40.71 20.07
CA LEU A 59 -0.42 -40.88 21.42
C LEU A 59 -1.54 -40.61 22.42
N TYR A 60 -2.12 -41.68 22.97
CA TYR A 60 -3.09 -41.55 24.05
C TYR A 60 -2.39 -41.47 25.41
N GLN A 61 -2.76 -40.48 26.21
CA GLN A 61 -2.21 -40.25 27.54
C GLN A 61 -3.29 -40.44 28.62
N GLU A 62 -3.26 -41.60 29.28
CA GLU A 62 -4.24 -42.00 30.31
C GLU A 62 -4.36 -40.99 31.46
N SER A 63 -3.24 -40.39 31.89
CA SER A 63 -3.22 -39.46 33.03
C SER A 63 -4.00 -38.17 32.79
N ALA A 64 -4.06 -37.73 31.52
CA ALA A 64 -4.72 -36.51 31.10
C ALA A 64 -6.02 -36.79 30.33
N ASN A 65 -6.32 -38.06 30.04
CA ASN A 65 -7.42 -38.50 29.18
C ASN A 65 -7.46 -37.73 27.84
N THR A 66 -6.30 -37.60 27.18
CA THR A 66 -6.16 -36.89 25.90
C THR A 66 -5.45 -37.73 24.87
N THR A 67 -5.82 -37.56 23.60
CA THR A 67 -5.14 -38.14 22.44
C THR A 67 -4.42 -37.03 21.70
N THR A 68 -3.12 -37.19 21.47
CA THR A 68 -2.31 -36.26 20.67
C THR A 68 -1.96 -36.90 19.34
N TRP A 69 -2.36 -36.24 18.26
CA TRP A 69 -1.98 -36.57 16.89
C TRP A 69 -0.78 -35.72 16.50
N THR A 70 0.26 -36.33 15.91
CA THR A 70 1.48 -35.60 15.52
C THR A 70 1.83 -35.88 14.06
N TRP A 71 2.13 -34.81 13.32
CA TRP A 71 2.68 -34.86 11.96
C TRP A 71 4.00 -34.12 11.91
N ASN A 72 4.95 -34.62 11.13
CA ASN A 72 6.21 -33.95 10.84
C ASN A 72 6.31 -33.74 9.33
N ILE A 73 6.26 -32.49 8.89
CA ILE A 73 6.27 -32.09 7.50
C ILE A 73 7.63 -31.45 7.17
N PRO A 74 8.43 -32.04 6.27
CA PRO A 74 9.65 -31.40 5.78
C PRO A 74 9.30 -30.30 4.77
N ALA A 75 9.56 -29.03 5.10
CA ALA A 75 9.43 -27.92 4.15
C ALA A 75 10.77 -27.59 3.48
N ASN A 76 10.71 -26.94 2.32
CA ASN A 76 11.89 -26.32 1.70
C ASN A 76 12.24 -25.03 2.45
N GLY A 77 13.42 -24.98 3.08
CA GLY A 77 13.90 -23.80 3.82
C GLY A 77 14.34 -22.64 2.94
N SER A 78 14.69 -22.91 1.68
CA SER A 78 15.21 -21.92 0.73
C SER A 78 14.12 -20.94 0.34
N ASN A 79 14.25 -19.69 0.78
CA ASN A 79 13.31 -18.59 0.58
C ASN A 79 11.88 -18.88 1.07
N LEU A 80 11.70 -19.70 2.11
CA LEU A 80 10.40 -19.94 2.72
C LEU A 80 9.85 -18.63 3.30
N THR A 81 8.63 -18.21 2.91
CA THR A 81 8.02 -16.95 3.36
C THR A 81 6.82 -17.16 4.29
N TRP A 82 5.90 -18.07 3.94
CA TRP A 82 4.72 -18.39 4.75
C TRP A 82 4.45 -19.89 4.86
N VAL A 83 3.79 -20.23 5.97
CA VAL A 83 3.26 -21.54 6.32
C VAL A 83 1.79 -21.34 6.67
N HIS A 84 0.92 -22.14 6.08
CA HIS A 84 -0.50 -22.14 6.31
C HIS A 84 -0.93 -23.54 6.70
N LEU A 85 -1.46 -23.67 7.91
CA LEU A 85 -2.04 -24.91 8.43
C LEU A 85 -3.56 -24.73 8.51
N THR A 86 -4.29 -25.66 7.89
CA THR A 86 -5.72 -25.85 8.10
C THR A 86 -5.93 -27.21 8.75
N ALA A 87 -6.61 -27.24 9.89
CA ALA A 87 -7.04 -28.47 10.56
C ALA A 87 -8.56 -28.61 10.44
N LEU A 88 -9.02 -29.79 10.05
CA LEU A 88 -10.41 -30.10 9.71
C LEU A 88 -10.95 -31.20 10.63
N GLU A 89 -12.28 -31.27 10.72
CA GLU A 89 -13.01 -32.30 11.49
C GLU A 89 -12.60 -32.40 12.97
N LEU A 90 -12.20 -31.27 13.56
CA LEU A 90 -11.76 -31.20 14.94
C LEU A 90 -12.92 -31.46 15.91
N SER A 91 -12.65 -32.23 16.97
CA SER A 91 -13.58 -32.33 18.09
C SER A 91 -13.66 -31.03 18.91
N SER A 92 -14.73 -30.88 19.68
CA SER A 92 -14.90 -29.77 20.63
C SER A 92 -13.81 -29.80 21.70
N ASP A 93 -13.37 -28.62 22.12
CA ASP A 93 -12.29 -28.43 23.09
C ASP A 93 -10.96 -29.06 22.66
N SER A 94 -10.68 -29.06 21.35
CA SER A 94 -9.40 -29.49 20.80
C SER A 94 -8.40 -28.32 20.71
N THR A 95 -7.12 -28.62 20.85
CA THR A 95 -6.03 -27.63 20.71
C THR A 95 -5.17 -28.00 19.52
N VAL A 96 -5.03 -27.06 18.58
CA VAL A 96 -4.15 -27.19 17.41
C VAL A 96 -2.86 -26.43 17.68
N ARG A 97 -1.71 -27.07 17.44
CA ARG A 97 -0.38 -26.49 17.61
C ARG A 97 0.43 -26.59 16.33
N LEU A 98 0.96 -25.45 15.90
CA LEU A 98 1.95 -25.34 14.83
C LEU A 98 3.33 -25.08 15.44
N ILE A 99 4.26 -26.01 15.26
CA ILE A 99 5.56 -26.01 15.90
C ILE A 99 6.67 -25.99 14.84
N ASN A 100 7.62 -25.06 15.01
CA ASN A 100 8.85 -25.04 14.24
C ASN A 100 10.00 -24.53 15.12
N ALA A 101 11.13 -25.24 15.12
CA ALA A 101 12.24 -24.94 16.02
C ALA A 101 13.02 -23.66 15.66
N ALA A 102 12.98 -23.21 14.40
CA ALA A 102 13.56 -21.91 14.00
C ALA A 102 12.69 -20.72 14.45
N GLY A 103 11.43 -20.99 14.79
CA GLY A 103 10.43 -20.03 15.21
C GLY A 103 9.74 -19.35 14.03
N LEU A 104 8.44 -19.15 14.18
CA LEU A 104 7.58 -18.49 13.19
C LEU A 104 6.92 -17.26 13.80
N TYR A 105 6.57 -16.29 12.97
CA TYR A 105 5.76 -15.14 13.32
C TYR A 105 4.30 -15.46 13.03
N SER A 106 3.44 -15.43 14.05
CA SER A 106 2.00 -15.61 13.87
C SER A 106 1.22 -14.63 14.73
N HIS A 107 -0.03 -14.41 14.34
CA HIS A 107 -1.04 -13.68 15.08
C HIS A 107 -2.43 -14.14 14.61
N ARG A 108 -3.44 -14.05 15.47
CA ARG A 108 -4.82 -14.47 15.13
C ARG A 108 -5.46 -13.70 13.96
N LEU A 109 -4.98 -12.48 13.70
CA LEU A 109 -5.47 -11.63 12.60
C LEU A 109 -4.63 -11.74 11.32
N LEU A 110 -3.55 -12.53 11.33
CA LEU A 110 -2.71 -12.70 10.15
C LEU A 110 -3.48 -13.48 9.08
N GLY A 111 -3.54 -12.95 7.86
CA GLY A 111 -4.26 -13.58 6.73
C GLY A 111 -5.77 -13.35 6.73
N ILE A 112 -6.32 -12.60 7.70
CA ILE A 112 -7.75 -12.30 7.79
C ILE A 112 -8.01 -10.89 7.27
N GLU A 113 -8.94 -10.76 6.32
CA GLU A 113 -9.47 -9.46 5.92
C GLU A 113 -10.26 -8.85 7.08
N SER A 114 -9.73 -7.78 7.68
CA SER A 114 -10.35 -7.09 8.80
C SER A 114 -10.19 -5.58 8.63
N ASP A 115 -11.19 -4.82 9.08
CA ASP A 115 -11.15 -3.36 9.13
C ASP A 115 -10.17 -2.83 10.20
N GLN A 116 -9.57 -3.71 11.00
CA GLN A 116 -8.59 -3.36 12.02
C GLN A 116 -7.21 -3.12 11.40
N SER A 117 -6.54 -2.06 11.85
CA SER A 117 -5.14 -1.80 11.48
C SER A 117 -4.23 -2.86 12.10
N PHE A 118 -3.99 -3.95 11.36
CA PHE A 118 -3.10 -5.03 11.76
C PHE A 118 -1.75 -4.91 11.05
N SER A 119 -0.64 -4.96 11.81
CA SER A 119 0.72 -5.01 11.26
C SER A 119 1.51 -6.13 11.93
N CYS A 120 1.94 -7.10 11.12
CA CYS A 120 2.72 -8.23 11.64
C CYS A 120 4.08 -7.79 12.21
N ALA A 121 4.67 -6.70 11.72
CA ALA A 121 5.92 -6.18 12.24
C ALA A 121 5.83 -5.74 13.71
N GLU A 122 4.63 -5.34 14.18
CA GLU A 122 4.41 -4.89 15.56
C GLU A 122 3.68 -5.92 16.42
N GLN A 123 2.75 -6.68 15.83
CA GLN A 123 1.81 -7.52 16.56
C GLN A 123 2.07 -9.02 16.43
N CYS A 124 2.80 -9.47 15.40
CA CYS A 124 3.16 -10.89 15.32
C CYS A 124 4.22 -11.22 16.36
N GLN A 125 4.05 -12.37 17.00
CA GLN A 125 5.01 -12.88 17.96
C GLN A 125 5.84 -13.96 17.31
N LYS A 126 7.17 -13.89 17.45
CA LYS A 126 8.07 -14.96 17.03
C LYS A 126 8.12 -16.02 18.12
N ASN A 127 7.39 -17.12 17.93
CA ASN A 127 7.41 -18.26 18.84
C ASN A 127 7.75 -19.54 18.08
N THR A 128 8.28 -20.52 18.81
CA THR A 128 8.49 -21.88 18.29
C THR A 128 7.19 -22.67 18.22
N THR A 129 6.20 -22.31 19.03
CA THR A 129 4.88 -22.95 19.09
C THR A 129 3.81 -21.89 19.02
N HIS A 130 2.87 -22.06 18.09
CA HIS A 130 1.64 -21.29 17.97
C HIS A 130 0.45 -22.20 18.23
N GLU A 131 -0.46 -21.78 19.10
CA GLU A 131 -1.60 -22.61 19.50
C GLU A 131 -2.93 -21.88 19.34
N VAL A 132 -3.95 -22.64 18.92
CA VAL A 132 -5.33 -22.19 18.78
C VAL A 132 -6.26 -23.26 19.33
N GLU A 133 -7.21 -22.84 20.15
CA GLU A 133 -8.24 -23.71 20.73
C GLU A 133 -9.52 -23.68 19.89
N SER A 134 -10.07 -24.84 19.59
CA SER A 134 -11.34 -25.03 18.88
C SER A 134 -12.45 -25.37 19.88
N VAL A 135 -13.12 -24.34 20.40
CA VAL A 135 -14.16 -24.50 21.44
C VAL A 135 -15.36 -25.29 20.92
N SER A 136 -15.85 -24.96 19.72
CA SER A 136 -17.02 -25.63 19.12
C SER A 136 -16.67 -26.85 18.26
N GLY A 137 -15.38 -27.16 18.07
CA GLY A 137 -14.94 -28.07 17.02
C GLY A 137 -15.06 -27.46 15.62
N GLY A 138 -14.70 -28.24 14.60
CA GLY A 138 -14.79 -27.86 13.19
C GLY A 138 -13.43 -27.59 12.55
N THR A 139 -13.27 -26.40 11.97
CA THR A 139 -12.07 -26.01 11.21
C THR A 139 -11.28 -24.94 11.94
N VAL A 140 -9.96 -25.07 11.96
CA VAL A 140 -9.03 -24.06 12.50
C VAL A 140 -7.93 -23.80 11.50
N ASP A 141 -7.67 -22.51 11.27
CA ASP A 141 -6.59 -22.04 10.40
C ASP A 141 -5.51 -21.33 11.24
N ILE A 142 -4.24 -21.62 10.92
CA ILE A 142 -3.07 -20.95 11.49
C ILE A 142 -2.20 -20.46 10.33
N PHE A 143 -2.08 -19.14 10.22
CA PHE A 143 -1.14 -18.48 9.32
C PHE A 143 0.13 -18.13 10.07
N ALA A 144 1.28 -18.38 9.47
CA ALA A 144 2.57 -18.10 10.05
C ALA A 144 3.59 -17.65 9.00
N LEU A 145 4.49 -16.75 9.38
CA LEU A 145 5.54 -16.20 8.53
C LEU A 145 6.93 -16.58 9.07
N THR A 146 7.89 -16.81 8.19
CA THR A 146 9.29 -17.02 8.63
C THR A 146 9.98 -15.70 8.99
N SER A 147 9.53 -14.60 8.38
CA SER A 147 9.98 -13.23 8.66
C SER A 147 8.83 -12.24 8.45
N TYR A 148 8.80 -11.19 9.27
CA TYR A 148 7.89 -10.06 9.09
C TYR A 148 8.36 -9.06 8.03
N ASP A 149 9.60 -9.18 7.53
CA ASP A 149 10.17 -8.23 6.56
C ASP A 149 9.37 -8.27 5.24
N PRO A 150 8.69 -7.18 4.85
CA PRO A 150 7.94 -7.11 3.60
C PRO A 150 8.83 -7.15 2.36
N ALA A 151 10.12 -6.80 2.45
CA ALA A 151 11.02 -6.82 1.31
C ALA A 151 11.26 -8.24 0.76
N ARG A 152 10.95 -9.27 1.54
CA ARG A 152 11.05 -10.66 1.09
C ARG A 152 9.90 -11.11 0.19
N ARG A 153 8.92 -10.23 -0.01
CA ARG A 153 7.70 -10.53 -0.75
C ARG A 153 7.68 -9.81 -2.09
N ASN A 154 6.75 -10.25 -2.94
CA ASN A 154 6.50 -9.63 -4.23
C ASN A 154 6.26 -8.12 -4.15
N ASN A 155 6.57 -7.42 -5.24
CA ASN A 155 6.31 -6.00 -5.43
C ASN A 155 7.09 -5.09 -4.45
N GLY A 156 8.34 -5.46 -4.18
CA GLY A 156 9.24 -4.66 -3.35
C GLY A 156 10.03 -3.63 -4.17
N THR A 157 10.62 -2.65 -3.48
CA THR A 157 11.43 -1.59 -4.12
C THR A 157 12.85 -1.57 -3.59
N VAL A 158 13.81 -1.25 -4.46
CA VAL A 158 15.22 -1.06 -4.10
C VAL A 158 15.80 0.19 -4.74
N TYR A 159 16.77 0.79 -4.06
CA TYR A 159 17.56 1.90 -4.60
C TYR A 159 18.89 1.38 -5.18
N GLY A 160 19.24 1.81 -6.40
CA GLY A 160 20.51 1.49 -7.05
C GLY A 160 20.93 2.55 -8.08
N SER A 161 22.24 2.67 -8.33
CA SER A 161 22.78 3.52 -9.38
C SER A 161 22.52 2.97 -10.78
N ASP A 162 22.45 1.64 -10.90
CA ASP A 162 22.15 0.92 -12.12
C ASP A 162 21.35 -0.36 -11.85
N ILE A 163 20.84 -0.98 -12.91
CA ILE A 163 20.03 -2.19 -12.83
C ILE A 163 20.79 -3.38 -12.23
N ALA A 164 22.12 -3.45 -12.41
CA ALA A 164 22.92 -4.56 -11.91
C ALA A 164 23.08 -4.48 -10.39
N GLU A 165 23.38 -3.29 -9.86
CA GLU A 165 23.42 -3.02 -8.42
C GLU A 165 22.05 -3.27 -7.80
N ALA A 166 20.98 -2.75 -8.42
CA ALA A 166 19.61 -2.94 -7.96
C ALA A 166 19.22 -4.44 -7.93
N THR A 167 19.58 -5.21 -8.96
CA THR A 167 19.36 -6.66 -9.01
C THR A 167 20.05 -7.36 -7.86
N SER A 168 21.33 -7.02 -7.60
CA SER A 168 22.09 -7.64 -6.51
C SER A 168 21.46 -7.34 -5.15
N LYS A 169 21.00 -6.11 -4.93
CA LYS A 169 20.33 -5.72 -3.69
C LYS A 169 18.98 -6.43 -3.53
N ALA A 170 18.16 -6.47 -4.57
CA ALA A 170 16.88 -7.16 -4.54
C ALA A 170 17.06 -8.65 -4.19
N LYS A 171 18.00 -9.33 -4.85
CA LYS A 171 18.33 -10.73 -4.53
C LYS A 171 18.74 -10.91 -3.07
N SER A 172 19.62 -10.04 -2.55
CA SER A 172 20.07 -10.13 -1.15
C SER A 172 18.96 -9.86 -0.12
N LEU A 173 17.90 -9.12 -0.50
CA LEU A 173 16.76 -8.86 0.37
C LEU A 173 15.81 -10.06 0.41
N ILE A 174 15.62 -10.74 -0.72
CA ILE A 174 14.73 -11.91 -0.85
C ILE A 174 15.39 -13.16 -0.26
N GLU A 175 16.69 -13.33 -0.53
CA GLU A 175 17.48 -14.50 -0.15
C GLU A 175 17.46 -14.74 1.36
N TYR A 176 16.92 -15.89 1.74
CA TYR A 176 16.77 -16.26 3.13
C TYR A 176 16.65 -17.77 3.27
N GLU A 177 17.43 -18.34 4.19
CA GLU A 177 17.35 -19.75 4.54
C GLU A 177 16.65 -19.93 5.88
N HIS A 178 15.50 -20.60 5.88
CA HIS A 178 14.79 -20.98 7.10
C HIS A 178 15.28 -22.33 7.61
N SER A 179 16.09 -22.33 8.67
CA SER A 179 16.64 -23.57 9.22
C SER A 179 16.47 -23.66 10.74
N PRO A 180 15.92 -24.79 11.27
CA PRO A 180 15.39 -25.94 10.54
C PRO A 180 14.03 -25.67 9.87
N SER A 181 13.83 -26.24 8.68
CA SER A 181 12.59 -26.15 7.90
C SER A 181 11.55 -27.25 8.20
N MET A 182 11.76 -28.02 9.27
CA MET A 182 10.80 -29.04 9.71
C MET A 182 9.63 -28.36 10.44
N ILE A 183 8.41 -28.63 9.97
CA ILE A 183 7.18 -28.16 10.59
C ILE A 183 6.53 -29.35 11.29
N ARG A 184 6.25 -29.21 12.58
CA ARG A 184 5.53 -30.20 13.37
C ARG A 184 4.14 -29.66 13.69
N VAL A 185 3.12 -30.47 13.41
CA VAL A 185 1.73 -30.15 13.75
C VAL A 185 1.30 -31.12 14.84
N GLU A 186 0.66 -30.58 15.88
CA GLU A 186 0.02 -31.40 16.91
C GLU A 186 -1.45 -31.01 17.06
N ILE A 187 -2.31 -32.02 17.15
CA ILE A 187 -3.72 -31.82 17.51
C ILE A 187 -3.99 -32.62 18.77
N ILE A 188 -4.43 -31.94 19.82
CA ILE A 188 -4.73 -32.52 21.13
C ILE A 188 -6.24 -32.55 21.30
N GLU A 189 -6.80 -33.73 21.49
CA GLU A 189 -8.24 -33.95 21.66
C GLU A 189 -8.54 -34.64 22.98
N GLN A 190 -9.72 -34.36 23.54
CA GLN A 190 -10.21 -35.01 24.77
C GLN A 190 -10.70 -36.43 24.49
N GLY A 191 -10.36 -37.35 25.40
CA GLY A 191 -10.70 -38.77 25.34
C GLY A 191 -9.70 -39.62 24.56
N GLU A 192 -9.92 -40.94 24.59
CA GLU A 192 -9.26 -41.89 23.69
C GLU A 192 -9.92 -41.84 22.32
N ARG A 193 -9.21 -41.29 21.33
CA ARG A 193 -9.72 -41.11 19.97
C ARG A 193 -9.10 -42.14 19.04
N GLN A 194 -9.93 -42.81 18.25
CA GLN A 194 -9.50 -43.79 17.24
C GLN A 194 -9.53 -43.23 15.81
N THR A 195 -10.20 -42.09 15.60
CA THR A 195 -10.32 -41.40 14.31
C THR A 195 -9.41 -40.18 14.33
N SER A 196 -8.47 -40.10 13.40
CA SER A 196 -7.60 -38.94 13.25
C SER A 196 -8.33 -37.78 12.57
N PRO A 197 -8.10 -36.53 13.00
CA PRO A 197 -8.53 -35.36 12.24
C PRO A 197 -7.69 -35.21 10.96
N GLU A 198 -8.21 -34.47 10.00
CA GLU A 198 -7.51 -34.16 8.75
C GLU A 198 -6.75 -32.84 8.88
N ILE A 199 -5.54 -32.77 8.31
CA ILE A 199 -4.77 -31.53 8.22
C ILE A 199 -4.37 -31.27 6.77
N ARG A 200 -4.26 -29.99 6.43
CA ARG A 200 -3.71 -29.49 5.18
C ARG A 200 -2.64 -28.47 5.51
N VAL A 201 -1.42 -28.70 5.02
CA VAL A 201 -0.30 -27.77 5.22
C VAL A 201 0.16 -27.28 3.86
N VAL A 202 0.16 -25.96 3.69
CA VAL A 202 0.69 -25.28 2.51
C VAL A 202 1.88 -24.44 2.95
N THR A 203 2.99 -24.58 2.23
CA THR A 203 4.18 -23.74 2.41
C THR A 203 4.50 -23.04 1.12
N VAL A 204 5.08 -21.85 1.21
CA VAL A 204 5.38 -21.07 0.02
C VAL A 204 6.75 -20.47 0.09
N ASN A 205 7.43 -20.57 -1.05
CA ASN A 205 8.77 -20.08 -1.27
C ASN A 205 8.69 -18.98 -2.33
N GLU A 206 9.35 -17.85 -2.07
CA GLU A 206 9.39 -16.73 -3.01
C GLU A 206 10.81 -16.51 -3.51
N GLU A 207 11.01 -16.56 -4.81
CA GLU A 207 12.33 -16.34 -5.42
C GLU A 207 12.33 -15.10 -6.29
N PHE A 208 13.50 -14.48 -6.47
CA PHE A 208 13.63 -13.35 -7.39
C PHE A 208 13.25 -13.76 -8.82
N ASP A 209 12.37 -12.99 -9.46
CA ASP A 209 11.98 -13.19 -10.86
C ASP A 209 12.58 -12.10 -11.76
N SER A 210 12.11 -10.86 -11.60
CA SER A 210 12.49 -9.76 -12.47
C SER A 210 12.62 -8.44 -11.71
N ILE A 211 13.26 -7.46 -12.36
CA ILE A 211 13.41 -6.12 -11.82
C ILE A 211 13.29 -5.10 -12.95
N ALA A 212 12.50 -4.06 -12.70
CA ALA A 212 12.26 -2.98 -13.64
C ALA A 212 12.54 -1.63 -12.97
N VAL A 213 12.92 -0.67 -13.80
CA VAL A 213 13.03 0.73 -13.36
C VAL A 213 11.65 1.21 -12.94
N PHE A 214 11.55 1.84 -11.77
CA PHE A 214 10.32 2.50 -11.38
C PHE A 214 10.08 3.68 -12.33
N SER A 215 9.10 3.54 -13.22
CA SER A 215 8.71 4.59 -14.15
C SER A 215 7.35 5.14 -13.75
N VAL A 216 7.32 6.46 -13.51
CA VAL A 216 6.08 7.21 -13.40
C VAL A 216 5.63 7.61 -14.81
N ASP A 217 4.34 7.47 -15.12
CA ASP A 217 3.80 8.01 -16.37
C ASP A 217 3.77 9.55 -16.30
N ALA A 218 4.88 10.15 -16.75
CA ALA A 218 5.11 11.58 -16.71
C ALA A 218 4.00 12.37 -17.42
N ALA A 219 3.40 11.83 -18.47
CA ALA A 219 2.35 12.51 -19.22
C ALA A 219 1.06 12.60 -18.41
N THR A 220 0.65 11.49 -17.79
CA THR A 220 -0.55 11.43 -16.95
C THR A 220 -0.38 12.24 -15.67
N GLU A 221 0.76 12.10 -14.97
CA GLU A 221 1.03 12.91 -13.78
C GLU A 221 1.12 14.41 -14.10
N PHE A 222 1.71 14.78 -15.23
CA PHE A 222 1.73 16.17 -15.67
C PHE A 222 0.33 16.70 -15.98
N LEU A 223 -0.55 15.91 -16.61
CA LEU A 223 -1.94 16.30 -16.87
C LEU A 223 -2.71 16.53 -15.56
N TRP A 224 -2.53 15.67 -14.55
CA TRP A 224 -3.16 15.85 -13.24
C TRP A 224 -2.61 17.09 -12.51
N ALA A 225 -1.30 17.29 -12.52
CA ALA A 225 -0.67 18.48 -11.95
C ALA A 225 -1.13 19.77 -12.66
N LEU A 226 -1.21 19.77 -13.99
CA LEU A 226 -1.70 20.88 -14.79
C LEU A 226 -3.16 21.18 -14.46
N ALA A 227 -4.02 20.14 -14.39
CA ALA A 227 -5.43 20.29 -14.04
C ALA A 227 -5.59 20.92 -12.64
N ALA A 228 -4.81 20.48 -11.66
CA ALA A 228 -4.80 21.05 -10.32
C ALA A 228 -4.38 22.53 -10.32
N VAL A 229 -3.30 22.87 -11.03
CA VAL A 229 -2.81 24.25 -11.15
C VAL A 229 -3.84 25.16 -11.82
N VAL A 230 -4.40 24.74 -12.96
CA VAL A 230 -5.46 25.47 -13.67
C VAL A 230 -6.69 25.63 -12.77
N GLY A 231 -7.05 24.61 -12.00
CA GLY A 231 -8.15 24.68 -11.02
C GLY A 231 -7.92 25.74 -9.95
N CYS A 232 -6.75 25.72 -9.29
CA CYS A 232 -6.38 26.71 -8.27
C CYS A 232 -6.37 28.14 -8.84
N PHE A 233 -5.78 28.35 -10.02
CA PHE A 233 -5.76 29.66 -10.65
C PHE A 233 -7.15 30.10 -11.11
N SER A 234 -7.99 29.19 -11.62
CA SER A 234 -9.35 29.51 -12.03
C SER A 234 -10.19 29.99 -10.83
N MET A 235 -10.07 29.35 -9.67
CA MET A 235 -10.74 29.78 -8.44
C MET A 235 -10.39 31.21 -8.02
N VAL A 236 -9.14 31.65 -8.22
CA VAL A 236 -8.68 33.00 -7.85
C VAL A 236 -8.96 34.02 -8.95
N LEU A 237 -8.72 33.66 -10.21
CA LEU A 237 -8.77 34.56 -11.35
C LEU A 237 -10.20 34.85 -11.81
N ILE A 238 -11.12 33.87 -11.80
CA ILE A 238 -12.49 34.08 -12.29
C ILE A 238 -13.22 35.17 -11.47
N PRO A 239 -13.24 35.14 -10.13
CA PRO A 239 -13.82 36.22 -9.34
C PRO A 239 -13.09 37.56 -9.53
N SER A 240 -11.76 37.53 -9.66
CA SER A 240 -10.96 38.74 -9.85
C SER A 240 -11.25 39.42 -11.19
N PHE A 241 -11.32 38.65 -12.28
CA PHE A 241 -11.62 39.16 -13.61
C PHE A 241 -13.06 39.63 -13.76
N THR A 242 -14.02 38.89 -13.19
CA THR A 242 -15.43 39.32 -13.21
C THR A 242 -15.62 40.68 -12.55
N VAL A 243 -14.99 40.91 -11.39
CA VAL A 243 -14.99 42.23 -10.72
C VAL A 243 -14.28 43.29 -11.56
N TYR A 244 -13.12 42.97 -12.13
CA TYR A 244 -12.36 43.90 -12.98
C TYR A 244 -13.16 44.34 -14.22
N PHE A 245 -13.75 43.40 -14.96
CA PHE A 245 -14.53 43.71 -16.16
C PHE A 245 -15.83 44.45 -15.81
N ALA A 246 -16.50 44.10 -14.71
CA ALA A 246 -17.67 44.83 -14.24
C ALA A 246 -17.32 46.29 -13.87
N ALA A 247 -16.18 46.50 -13.18
CA ALA A 247 -15.71 47.84 -12.84
C ALA A 247 -15.37 48.67 -14.09
N LYS A 248 -14.66 48.08 -15.06
CA LYS A 248 -14.28 48.77 -16.30
C LYS A 248 -15.49 49.09 -17.18
N ALA A 249 -16.46 48.18 -17.26
CA ALA A 249 -17.70 48.41 -17.99
C ALA A 249 -18.53 49.54 -17.36
N LYS A 250 -18.57 49.60 -16.02
CA LYS A 250 -19.20 50.72 -15.29
C LYS A 250 -18.48 52.05 -15.56
N GLU A 251 -17.15 52.07 -15.47
CA GLU A 251 -16.34 53.26 -15.75
C GLU A 251 -16.58 53.79 -17.17
N LYS A 252 -16.63 52.91 -18.16
CA LYS A 252 -16.92 53.29 -19.56
C LYS A 252 -18.34 53.87 -19.72
N LYS A 253 -19.33 53.29 -19.02
CA LYS A 253 -20.72 53.80 -19.05
C LYS A 253 -20.85 55.15 -18.35
N ASP A 254 -20.14 55.34 -17.24
CA ASP A 254 -20.13 56.59 -16.50
C ASP A 254 -19.41 57.70 -17.30
N GLN A 255 -18.34 57.37 -18.03
CA GLN A 255 -17.67 58.30 -18.96
C GLN A 255 -18.57 58.78 -20.11
N VAL A 256 -19.33 57.86 -20.73
CA VAL A 256 -20.28 58.24 -21.81
C VAL A 256 -21.37 59.19 -21.29
N LYS A 257 -21.93 58.92 -20.11
CA LYS A 257 -22.93 59.80 -19.48
C LYS A 257 -22.39 61.19 -19.14
N LEU A 258 -21.13 61.26 -18.70
CA LEU A 258 -20.46 62.55 -18.43
C LEU A 258 -20.29 63.34 -19.73
N GLN A 259 -19.87 62.70 -20.82
CA GLN A 259 -19.76 63.34 -22.14
C GLN A 259 -21.11 63.84 -22.64
N GLU A 260 -22.17 63.03 -22.56
CA GLU A 260 -23.54 63.46 -22.93
C GLU A 260 -24.04 64.64 -22.09
N SER A 261 -23.70 64.66 -20.79
CA SER A 261 -24.07 65.77 -19.90
C SER A 261 -23.27 67.05 -20.21
N GLU A 262 -21.98 66.92 -20.53
CA GLU A 262 -21.14 68.05 -20.95
C GLU A 262 -21.60 68.63 -22.30
N GLU A 263 -22.03 67.78 -23.24
CA GLU A 263 -22.61 68.21 -24.52
C GLU A 263 -23.96 68.92 -24.33
N GLN A 264 -24.84 68.42 -23.45
CA GLN A 264 -26.09 69.10 -23.11
C GLN A 264 -25.87 70.46 -22.46
N VAL A 265 -24.91 70.56 -21.53
CA VAL A 265 -24.58 71.84 -20.88
C VAL A 265 -24.02 72.83 -21.90
N LYS A 266 -23.14 72.40 -22.81
CA LYS A 266 -22.65 73.25 -23.91
C LYS A 266 -23.77 73.73 -24.82
N ALA A 267 -24.66 72.84 -25.25
CA ALA A 267 -25.80 73.22 -26.08
C ALA A 267 -26.71 74.24 -25.38
N SER A 268 -26.95 74.09 -24.08
CA SER A 268 -27.75 75.04 -23.30
C SER A 268 -27.09 76.40 -23.04
N LEU A 269 -25.76 76.50 -23.16
CA LEU A 269 -25.01 77.76 -23.07
C LEU A 269 -24.90 78.48 -24.41
N GLU A 270 -25.07 77.77 -25.54
CA GLU A 270 -25.09 78.36 -26.89
C GLU A 270 -26.48 78.90 -27.30
N GLU A 271 -27.55 78.49 -26.62
CA GLU A 271 -28.92 78.98 -26.82
C GLU A 271 -29.33 80.17 -25.92
N SER A 272 -28.43 80.70 -25.08
CA SER A 272 -28.65 81.89 -24.23
C SER A 272 -27.87 83.11 -24.71
#